data_AF-A0A0Q9EM44-F1
#
_entry.id   AF-A0A0Q9EM44-F1
#
_cell.length_a   1.000
_cell.length_b   1.000
_cell.length_c   1.000
_cell.angle_alpha   90.00
_cell.angle_beta   90.00
_cell.angle_gamma   90.00
#
_symmetry.space_group_name_H-M   'P 1'
#
loop_
_entity.id
_entity.type
_entity.pdbx_description
1 polymer ?
#
loop_
_entity_poly.entity_id
_entity_poly.type
_entity_poly.pdbx_seq_one_letter_code
_entity_poly.pdbx_strand_id
1 'polypeptide(L)'
;MRLNSLTRPAFAALLAAALWLPSPILRAADGADERALAASAYDRVKPMLREMAKKAYVEGLAGGEATAFEGCKAASTQLRAELERDTLPVVLELFFSAEMRQRLENIMVDVYDADQLRVTAAGGDPPTRPEQSAKLASSFQELSVDFQQRLAQDSRITAALAKAIQNATARVEQCRAEQGG
;
A
#
# COMPACT_ATOMS: atom_id res chain seq x y z
N MET A 1 20.44 -15.53 -13.90
CA MET A 1 20.90 -15.81 -12.52
C MET A 1 19.68 -15.66 -11.61
N ARG A 2 19.25 -16.69 -10.88
CA ARG A 2 18.16 -16.54 -9.88
C ARG A 2 18.79 -16.14 -8.55
N LEU A 3 18.22 -15.14 -7.86
CA LEU A 3 18.61 -14.78 -6.50
C LEU A 3 18.23 -15.94 -5.58
N ASN A 4 19.12 -16.92 -5.39
CA ASN A 4 18.79 -18.16 -4.69
C ASN A 4 18.49 -18.01 -3.19
N SER A 5 18.59 -16.81 -2.61
CA SER A 5 17.90 -16.47 -1.35
C SER A 5 18.13 -15.01 -0.99
N LEU A 6 17.28 -14.09 -1.46
CA LEU A 6 17.02 -12.91 -0.63
C LEU A 6 16.47 -13.42 0.70
N THR A 7 17.11 -13.09 1.82
CA THR A 7 16.53 -13.36 3.12
C THR A 7 15.18 -12.63 3.21
N ARG A 8 14.21 -13.16 3.95
CA ARG A 8 12.91 -12.49 4.13
C ARG A 8 13.06 -11.02 4.57
N PRO A 9 13.97 -10.67 5.51
CA PRO A 9 14.21 -9.28 5.89
C PRO A 9 14.80 -8.43 4.76
N ALA A 10 15.81 -8.92 4.04
CA ALA A 10 16.42 -8.18 2.92
C ALA A 10 15.40 -7.95 1.79
N PHE A 11 14.54 -8.94 1.52
CA PHE A 11 13.44 -8.80 0.58
C PHE A 11 12.46 -7.70 1.02
N ALA A 12 12.02 -7.74 2.28
CA ALA A 12 11.06 -6.79 2.81
C ALA A 12 11.64 -5.35 2.85
N ALA A 13 12.94 -5.21 3.12
CA ALA A 13 13.68 -3.95 3.04
C ALA A 13 13.68 -3.37 1.63
N LEU A 14 14.07 -4.18 0.64
CA LEU A 14 14.13 -3.74 -0.75
C LEU A 14 12.75 -3.42 -1.30
N LEU A 15 11.74 -4.19 -0.92
CA LEU A 15 10.36 -3.93 -1.30
C LEU A 15 9.84 -2.63 -0.67
N ALA A 16 10.20 -2.36 0.58
CA ALA A 16 9.92 -1.09 1.23
C ALA A 16 10.60 0.10 0.54
N ALA A 17 11.86 -0.08 0.13
CA ALA A 17 12.61 0.93 -0.63
C ALA A 17 11.96 1.19 -2.00
N ALA A 18 11.51 0.12 -2.64
CA ALA A 18 10.89 0.15 -3.96
C ALA A 18 9.54 0.88 -3.98
N LEU A 19 8.82 0.91 -2.87
CA LEU A 19 7.56 1.65 -2.75
C LEU A 19 7.74 3.04 -2.09
N TRP A 20 8.97 3.57 -2.10
CA TRP A 20 9.36 4.86 -1.52
C TRP A 20 9.04 5.01 -0.03
N LEU A 21 9.17 3.95 0.76
CA LEU A 21 9.10 4.10 2.21
C LEU A 21 10.33 4.89 2.69
N PRO A 22 10.14 5.88 3.59
CA PRO A 22 11.24 6.73 4.03
C PRO A 22 12.42 5.90 4.58
N SER A 23 13.63 6.25 4.12
CA SER A 23 14.93 5.64 4.47
C SER A 23 15.16 5.28 5.96
N PRO A 24 14.66 6.00 6.99
CA PRO A 24 14.75 5.53 8.38
C PRO A 24 14.12 4.15 8.64
N ILE A 25 13.14 3.73 7.85
CA ILE A 25 12.52 2.39 7.94
C ILE A 25 13.45 1.33 7.35
N LEU A 26 14.23 1.68 6.32
CA LEU A 26 15.20 0.78 5.68
C LEU A 26 16.40 0.48 6.58
N ARG A 27 16.84 1.46 7.37
CA ARG A 27 17.86 1.25 8.42
C ARG A 27 17.39 0.35 9.56
N ALA A 28 16.07 0.25 9.76
CA ALA A 28 15.48 -0.68 10.71
C ALA A 28 15.31 -2.09 10.12
N ALA A 29 15.53 -2.33 8.83
CA ALA A 29 15.27 -3.62 8.19
C ALA A 29 16.20 -4.75 8.66
N ASP A 30 17.33 -4.40 9.29
CA ASP A 30 17.99 -5.27 10.27
C ASP A 30 17.11 -5.38 11.53
N GLY A 31 16.02 -6.15 11.41
CA GLY A 31 15.08 -6.42 12.50
C GLY A 31 13.68 -5.79 12.38
N ALA A 32 13.33 -5.14 11.27
CA ALA A 32 11.99 -4.59 11.08
C ALA A 32 10.98 -5.72 10.98
N ASP A 33 10.02 -5.74 11.90
CA ASP A 33 8.85 -6.60 11.86
C ASP A 33 8.13 -6.42 10.51
N GLU A 34 7.82 -7.51 9.81
CA GLU A 34 7.06 -7.51 8.56
C GLU A 34 5.77 -6.70 8.71
N ARG A 35 5.19 -6.65 9.92
CA ARG A 35 4.03 -5.81 10.27
C ARG A 35 4.30 -4.31 10.20
N ALA A 36 5.49 -3.84 10.59
CA ALA A 36 5.84 -2.42 10.53
C ALA A 36 6.02 -1.94 9.07
N LEU A 37 6.62 -2.80 8.22
CA LEU A 37 6.76 -2.54 6.79
C LEU A 37 5.38 -2.55 6.10
N ALA A 38 4.55 -3.51 6.46
CA ALA A 38 3.15 -3.61 6.10
C ALA A 38 2.33 -2.34 6.43
N ALA A 39 2.41 -1.87 7.69
CA ALA A 39 1.71 -0.66 8.13
C ALA A 39 2.17 0.58 7.35
N SER A 40 3.48 0.67 7.09
CA SER A 40 4.06 1.78 6.31
C SER A 40 3.60 1.76 4.85
N ALA A 41 3.53 0.59 4.22
CA ALA A 41 2.98 0.41 2.88
C ALA A 41 1.50 0.81 2.84
N TYR A 42 0.73 0.43 3.87
CA TYR A 42 -0.67 0.80 4.00
C TYR A 42 -0.88 2.32 4.12
N ASP A 43 -0.11 3.00 4.97
CA ASP A 43 -0.19 4.46 5.13
C ASP A 43 0.07 5.19 3.81
N ARG A 44 0.88 4.62 2.92
CA ARG A 44 1.17 5.20 1.62
C ARG A 44 0.02 5.07 0.63
N VAL A 45 -0.73 3.97 0.67
CA VAL A 45 -1.90 3.77 -0.21
C VAL A 45 -3.18 4.35 0.38
N LYS A 46 -3.19 4.72 1.65
CA LYS A 46 -4.32 5.34 2.36
C LYS A 46 -4.94 6.55 1.62
N PRO A 47 -4.17 7.50 1.03
CA PRO A 47 -4.76 8.58 0.25
C PRO A 47 -5.51 8.08 -0.98
N MET A 48 -4.96 7.11 -1.71
CA MET A 48 -5.61 6.50 -2.87
C MET A 48 -6.90 5.80 -2.47
N LEU A 49 -6.88 4.98 -1.41
CA LEU A 49 -8.06 4.29 -0.89
C LEU A 49 -9.15 5.28 -0.45
N ARG A 50 -8.76 6.43 0.12
CA ARG A 50 -9.71 7.51 0.46
C ARG A 50 -10.34 8.13 -0.79
N GLU A 51 -9.57 8.40 -1.83
CA GLU A 51 -10.11 8.93 -3.08
C GLU A 51 -11.02 7.91 -3.77
N MET A 52 -10.67 6.62 -3.74
CA MET A 52 -11.55 5.55 -4.22
C MET A 52 -12.85 5.49 -3.43
N ALA A 53 -12.79 5.58 -2.09
CA ALA A 53 -13.98 5.60 -1.25
C ALA A 53 -14.88 6.81 -1.56
N LYS A 54 -14.29 7.99 -1.77
CA LYS A 54 -15.03 9.19 -2.19
C LYS A 54 -15.71 9.00 -3.54
N LYS A 55 -15.01 8.46 -4.54
CA LYS A 55 -15.57 8.20 -5.87
C LYS A 55 -16.70 7.17 -5.80
N ALA A 56 -16.46 6.03 -5.17
CA ALA A 56 -17.47 4.99 -4.98
C ALA A 56 -18.70 5.50 -4.20
N TYR A 57 -18.51 6.44 -3.28
CA TYR A 57 -19.60 7.11 -2.60
C TYR A 57 -20.43 7.97 -3.56
N VAL A 58 -19.78 8.83 -4.34
CA VAL A 58 -20.45 9.72 -5.33
C VAL A 58 -21.15 8.91 -6.43
N GLU A 59 -20.54 7.82 -6.87
CA GLU A 59 -21.09 6.96 -7.94
C GLU A 59 -22.18 6.00 -7.42
N GLY A 60 -22.04 5.50 -6.18
CA GLY A 60 -22.99 4.59 -5.54
C GLY A 60 -24.23 5.27 -4.95
N LEU A 61 -24.13 6.56 -4.63
CA LEU A 61 -25.26 7.40 -4.26
C LEU A 61 -25.58 8.34 -5.41
N ALA A 62 -26.42 7.86 -6.33
CA ALA A 62 -27.04 8.66 -7.38
C ALA A 62 -27.92 9.79 -6.82
N GLY A 63 -27.31 10.82 -6.23
CA GLY A 63 -27.96 12.03 -5.73
C GLY A 63 -27.37 12.69 -4.47
N GLY A 64 -26.30 12.17 -3.85
CA GLY A 64 -25.78 12.72 -2.59
C GLY A 64 -24.62 13.69 -2.79
N GLU A 65 -24.81 14.97 -2.45
CA GLU A 65 -23.73 15.96 -2.37
C GLU A 65 -22.54 15.43 -1.54
N ALA A 66 -21.31 15.76 -1.96
CA ALA A 66 -20.06 15.38 -1.29
C ALA A 66 -19.98 15.87 0.18
N THR A 67 -20.90 16.75 0.60
CA THR A 67 -21.11 17.26 1.96
C THR A 67 -21.79 16.25 2.91
N ALA A 68 -22.21 15.09 2.45
CA ALA A 68 -23.04 14.17 3.25
C ALA A 68 -22.38 13.56 4.52
N PHE A 69 -21.05 13.59 4.64
CA PHE A 69 -20.36 13.28 5.92
C PHE A 69 -20.15 14.51 6.82
N GLU A 70 -20.31 15.72 6.27
CA GLU A 70 -20.24 16.95 7.06
C GLU A 70 -21.44 16.98 8.01
N GLY A 71 -21.15 16.89 9.30
CA GLY A 71 -22.17 16.88 10.37
C GLY A 71 -22.24 15.61 11.21
N CYS A 72 -21.69 14.48 10.76
CA CYS A 72 -21.66 13.22 11.54
C CYS A 72 -20.23 12.68 11.69
N LYS A 73 -19.50 13.19 12.70
CA LYS A 73 -18.13 12.75 13.03
C LYS A 73 -18.06 11.23 13.26
N ALA A 74 -19.09 10.63 13.84
CA ALA A 74 -19.17 9.20 14.09
C ALA A 74 -19.12 8.37 12.79
N ALA A 75 -19.87 8.76 11.75
CA ALA A 75 -19.84 8.09 10.45
C ALA A 75 -18.47 8.22 9.77
N SER A 76 -17.85 9.40 9.82
CA SER A 76 -16.50 9.60 9.25
C SER A 76 -15.44 8.75 9.96
N THR A 77 -15.50 8.67 11.29
CA THR A 77 -14.59 7.82 12.08
C THR A 77 -14.82 6.34 11.79
N GLN A 78 -16.08 5.90 11.74
CA GLN A 78 -16.44 4.51 11.43
C GLN A 78 -15.95 4.11 10.04
N LEU A 79 -16.23 4.92 9.01
CA LEU A 79 -15.76 4.69 7.64
C LEU A 79 -14.25 4.46 7.60
N ARG A 80 -13.47 5.35 8.25
CA ARG A 80 -12.01 5.24 8.28
C ARG A 80 -11.54 3.95 8.95
N ALA A 81 -12.14 3.60 10.08
CA ALA A 81 -11.78 2.41 10.84
C ALA A 81 -12.11 1.11 10.09
N GLU A 82 -13.29 1.05 9.47
CA GLU A 82 -13.70 -0.12 8.69
C GLU A 82 -12.87 -0.31 7.43
N LEU A 83 -12.60 0.77 6.70
CA LEU A 83 -11.70 0.73 5.54
C LEU A 83 -10.33 0.21 5.93
N GLU A 84 -9.75 0.72 7.02
CA GLU A 84 -8.45 0.27 7.49
C GLU A 84 -8.46 -1.20 7.92
N ARG A 85 -9.45 -1.62 8.70
CA ARG A 85 -9.60 -3.01 9.12
C ARG A 85 -9.72 -3.98 7.94
N ASP A 86 -10.52 -3.63 6.93
CA ASP A 86 -10.91 -4.55 5.87
C ASP A 86 -9.96 -4.51 4.65
N THR A 87 -9.28 -3.39 4.41
CA THR A 87 -8.33 -3.26 3.27
C THR A 87 -6.87 -3.53 3.65
N LEU A 88 -6.46 -3.33 4.91
CA LEU A 88 -5.10 -3.59 5.35
C LEU A 88 -4.65 -5.02 5.00
N PRO A 89 -5.39 -6.10 5.33
CA PRO A 89 -4.95 -7.47 5.02
C PRO A 89 -4.71 -7.71 3.52
N VAL A 90 -5.54 -7.12 2.67
CA VAL A 90 -5.43 -7.25 1.20
C VAL A 90 -4.18 -6.54 0.69
N VAL A 91 -3.92 -5.33 1.20
CA VAL A 91 -2.69 -4.58 0.90
C VAL A 91 -1.47 -5.39 1.29
N LEU A 92 -1.49 -6.05 2.46
CA LEU A 92 -0.35 -6.84 2.93
C LEU A 92 -0.12 -8.09 2.07
N GLU A 93 -1.19 -8.78 1.71
CA GLU A 93 -1.12 -9.96 0.86
C GLU A 93 -0.53 -9.61 -0.52
N LEU A 94 -0.98 -8.52 -1.12
CA LEU A 94 -0.47 -8.07 -2.43
C LEU A 94 0.98 -7.58 -2.32
N PHE A 95 1.31 -6.87 -1.24
CA PHE A 95 2.66 -6.36 -0.98
C PHE A 95 3.66 -7.53 -0.86
N PHE A 96 3.38 -8.54 -0.03
CA PHE A 96 4.23 -9.71 0.15
C PHE A 96 3.98 -10.85 -0.85
N SER A 97 3.28 -10.57 -1.96
CA SER A 97 2.95 -11.59 -2.95
C SER A 97 4.21 -12.14 -3.65
N ALA A 98 4.15 -13.40 -4.05
CA ALA A 98 5.23 -14.03 -4.83
C ALA A 98 5.51 -13.28 -6.14
N GLU A 99 4.49 -12.66 -6.74
CA GLU A 99 4.68 -11.86 -7.94
C GLU A 99 5.47 -10.58 -7.65
N MET A 100 5.10 -9.84 -6.60
CA MET A 100 5.83 -8.64 -6.19
C MET A 100 7.29 -8.97 -5.90
N ARG A 101 7.51 -10.13 -5.28
CA ARG A 101 8.85 -10.68 -5.08
C ARG A 101 9.60 -10.93 -6.38
N GLN A 102 8.98 -11.63 -7.32
CA GLN A 102 9.62 -11.93 -8.60
C GLN A 102 9.96 -10.65 -9.39
N ARG A 103 9.08 -9.65 -9.37
CA ARG A 103 9.31 -8.36 -10.03
C ARG A 103 10.50 -7.64 -9.43
N LEU A 104 10.57 -7.56 -8.10
CA LEU A 104 11.71 -6.96 -7.42
C LEU A 104 13.00 -7.69 -7.76
N GLU A 105 13.02 -9.02 -7.68
CA GLU A 105 14.19 -9.83 -8.05
C GLU A 105 14.66 -9.56 -9.49
N ASN A 106 13.72 -9.42 -10.43
CA ASN A 106 14.06 -9.09 -11.82
C ASN A 106 14.71 -7.71 -11.94
N ILE A 107 14.20 -6.70 -11.23
CA ILE A 107 14.80 -5.36 -11.20
C ILE A 107 16.23 -5.42 -10.67
N MET A 108 16.44 -6.14 -9.56
CA MET A 108 17.75 -6.27 -8.96
C MET A 108 18.75 -6.92 -9.93
N VAL A 109 18.37 -8.01 -10.58
CA VAL A 109 19.24 -8.74 -11.53
C VAL A 109 19.53 -7.91 -12.79
N ASP A 110 18.62 -7.03 -13.19
CA ASP A 110 18.79 -6.14 -14.35
C ASP A 110 19.67 -4.91 -14.05
N VAL A 111 19.82 -4.53 -12.77
CA VAL A 111 20.59 -3.34 -12.35
C VAL A 111 21.96 -3.73 -11.79
N TYR A 112 22.04 -4.79 -10.98
CA TYR A 112 23.23 -5.17 -10.23
C TYR A 112 23.97 -6.36 -10.84
N ASP A 113 25.29 -6.33 -10.73
CA ASP A 113 26.15 -7.48 -11.03
C ASP A 113 26.08 -8.56 -9.93
N ALA A 114 26.73 -9.69 -10.18
CA ALA A 114 26.71 -10.84 -9.29
C ALA A 114 27.23 -10.54 -7.86
N ASP A 115 28.20 -9.64 -7.70
CA ASP A 115 28.78 -9.32 -6.40
C ASP A 115 27.91 -8.31 -5.64
N GLN A 116 27.39 -7.31 -6.34
CA GLN A 116 26.41 -6.37 -5.80
C GLN A 116 25.13 -7.10 -5.35
N LEU A 117 24.67 -8.09 -6.11
CA LEU A 117 23.53 -8.94 -5.76
C LEU A 117 23.78 -9.76 -4.48
N ARG A 118 25.01 -10.26 -4.27
CA ARG A 118 25.36 -11.00 -3.04
C ARG A 118 25.33 -10.10 -1.81
N VAL A 119 25.89 -8.90 -1.90
CA VAL A 119 25.86 -7.90 -0.82
C VAL A 119 24.41 -7.54 -0.48
N THR A 120 23.61 -7.26 -1.50
CA THR A 120 22.18 -6.93 -1.35
C THR A 120 21.39 -8.08 -0.73
N ALA A 121 21.63 -9.31 -1.17
CA ALA A 121 20.96 -10.50 -0.64
C ALA A 121 21.25 -10.75 0.85
N ALA A 122 22.42 -10.30 1.33
CA ALA A 122 22.81 -10.32 2.73
C ALA A 122 22.25 -9.14 3.55
N GLY A 123 21.47 -8.24 2.93
CA GLY A 123 20.95 -7.02 3.57
C GLY A 123 21.94 -5.85 3.58
N GLY A 124 23.08 -5.98 2.92
CA GLY A 124 24.08 -4.91 2.79
C GLY A 124 23.72 -3.89 1.71
N ASP A 125 24.40 -2.74 1.75
CA ASP A 125 24.29 -1.67 0.76
C ASP A 125 25.43 -1.78 -0.26
N PRO A 126 25.19 -2.31 -1.49
CA PRO A 126 26.25 -2.46 -2.48
C PRO A 126 26.69 -1.10 -3.02
N PRO A 127 27.98 -0.91 -3.38
CA PRO A 127 28.40 0.30 -4.05
C PRO A 127 27.71 0.43 -5.42
N THR A 128 26.91 1.48 -5.62
CA THR A 128 26.18 1.72 -6.88
C THR A 128 26.76 2.86 -7.70
N ARG A 129 26.79 2.70 -9.03
CA ARG A 129 27.08 3.80 -9.96
C ARG A 129 25.85 4.70 -10.14
N PRO A 130 26.01 5.99 -10.50
CA PRO A 130 24.88 6.89 -10.70
C PRO A 130 23.81 6.36 -11.66
N GLU A 131 24.22 5.71 -12.75
CA GLU A 131 23.31 5.12 -13.74
C GLU A 131 22.50 3.94 -13.17
N GLN A 132 23.12 3.14 -12.30
CA GLN A 132 22.43 2.05 -11.60
C GLN A 132 21.40 2.60 -10.61
N SER A 133 21.74 3.66 -9.86
CA SER A 133 20.81 4.33 -8.95
C SER A 133 19.62 4.93 -9.70
N ALA A 134 19.85 5.55 -10.85
CA ALA A 134 18.80 6.11 -11.70
C ALA A 134 17.86 5.01 -12.24
N LYS A 135 18.43 3.91 -12.74
CA LYS A 135 17.65 2.75 -13.22
C LYS A 135 16.82 2.13 -12.11
N LEU A 136 17.40 1.92 -10.93
CA LEU A 136 16.70 1.41 -9.76
C LEU A 136 15.50 2.30 -9.39
N ALA A 137 15.70 3.62 -9.34
CA ALA A 137 14.65 4.57 -9.01
C ALA A 137 13.48 4.54 -10.02
N SER A 138 13.78 4.45 -11.33
CA SER A 138 12.76 4.34 -12.38
C SER A 138 11.97 3.03 -12.28
N SER A 139 12.66 1.90 -12.12
CA SER A 139 12.00 0.60 -12.01
C SER A 139 11.15 0.48 -10.74
N PHE A 140 11.60 1.08 -9.65
CA PHE A 140 10.83 1.17 -8.40
C PHE A 140 9.58 2.04 -8.58
N GLN A 141 9.70 3.13 -9.35
CA GLN A 141 8.56 3.96 -9.70
C GLN A 141 7.48 3.19 -10.46
N GLU A 142 7.87 2.43 -11.47
CA GLU A 142 6.98 1.57 -12.23
C GLU A 142 6.33 0.51 -11.32
N LEU A 143 7.12 -0.15 -10.47
CA LEU A 143 6.62 -1.17 -9.54
C LEU A 143 5.53 -0.62 -8.61
N SER A 144 5.73 0.59 -8.10
CA SER A 144 4.73 1.21 -7.23
C SER A 144 3.46 1.64 -7.97
N VAL A 145 3.57 2.09 -9.21
CA VAL A 145 2.39 2.41 -10.03
C VAL A 145 1.59 1.14 -10.29
N ASP A 146 2.26 0.05 -10.66
CA ASP A 146 1.63 -1.25 -10.89
C ASP A 146 0.94 -1.79 -9.64
N PHE A 147 1.55 -1.62 -8.47
CA PHE A 147 0.95 -1.99 -7.20
C PHE A 147 -0.34 -1.21 -6.91
N GLN A 148 -0.33 0.10 -7.13
CA GLN A 148 -1.52 0.95 -6.94
C GLN A 148 -2.64 0.58 -7.92
N GLN A 149 -2.30 0.32 -9.19
CA GLN A 149 -3.28 -0.12 -10.18
C GLN A 149 -3.93 -1.44 -9.80
N ARG A 150 -3.13 -2.40 -9.31
CA ARG A 150 -3.64 -3.70 -8.80
C ARG A 150 -4.56 -3.52 -7.62
N LEU A 151 -4.18 -2.70 -6.65
CA LEU A 151 -5.06 -2.39 -5.53
C LEU A 151 -6.37 -1.76 -5.98
N ALA A 152 -6.32 -0.84 -6.96
CA ALA A 152 -7.51 -0.21 -7.50
C ALA A 152 -8.44 -1.19 -8.24
N GLN A 153 -7.89 -2.29 -8.76
CA GLN A 153 -8.61 -3.32 -9.51
C GLN A 153 -8.95 -4.56 -8.66
N ASP A 154 -8.42 -4.69 -7.44
CA ASP A 154 -8.69 -5.85 -6.58
C ASP A 154 -10.13 -5.81 -6.07
N SER A 155 -10.91 -6.81 -6.46
CA SER A 155 -12.33 -6.93 -6.10
C SER A 155 -12.59 -6.90 -4.60
N ARG A 156 -11.65 -7.35 -3.77
CA ARG A 156 -11.76 -7.34 -2.30
C ARG A 156 -11.64 -5.93 -1.75
N ILE A 157 -10.77 -5.10 -2.35
CA ILE A 157 -10.69 -3.67 -2.02
C ILE A 157 -12.01 -2.98 -2.39
N THR A 158 -12.53 -3.23 -3.59
CA THR A 158 -13.81 -2.67 -4.03
C THR A 158 -14.97 -3.10 -3.12
N ALA A 159 -15.03 -4.37 -2.71
CA ALA A 159 -16.05 -4.86 -1.80
C ALA A 159 -15.93 -4.24 -0.39
N ALA A 160 -14.71 -4.11 0.13
CA ALA A 160 -14.45 -3.44 1.41
C ALA A 160 -14.88 -1.97 1.38
N LEU A 161 -14.58 -1.27 0.28
CA LEU A 161 -15.00 0.12 0.05
C LEU A 161 -16.53 0.24 0.05
N ALA A 162 -17.21 -0.59 -0.73
CA ALA A 162 -18.67 -0.57 -0.83
C ALA A 162 -19.35 -0.83 0.53
N LYS A 163 -18.86 -1.85 1.26
CA LYS A 163 -19.37 -2.20 2.59
C LYS A 163 -19.18 -1.07 3.60
N ALA A 164 -17.99 -0.49 3.66
CA ALA A 164 -17.69 0.59 4.60
C ALA A 164 -18.51 1.84 4.29
N ILE A 165 -18.73 2.15 3.01
CA ILE A 165 -19.61 3.23 2.55
C ILE A 165 -21.05 2.98 3.00
N GLN A 166 -21.59 1.78 2.75
CA GLN A 166 -22.96 1.43 3.14
C GLN A 166 -23.19 1.61 4.65
N ASN A 167 -22.27 1.11 5.47
CA ASN A 167 -22.34 1.24 6.92
C ASN A 167 -22.26 2.71 7.37
N ALA A 168 -21.38 3.48 6.75
CA ALA A 168 -21.21 4.88 7.07
C ALA A 168 -22.45 5.71 6.67
N THR A 169 -23.11 5.39 5.56
CA THR A 169 -24.38 6.00 5.16
C THR A 169 -25.49 5.72 6.18
N ALA A 170 -25.65 4.46 6.62
CA ALA A 170 -26.60 4.13 7.67
C ALA A 170 -26.33 4.91 8.98
N ARG A 171 -25.05 5.16 9.29
CA ARG A 171 -24.66 5.96 10.45
C ARG A 171 -24.98 7.45 10.29
N VAL A 172 -24.87 8.00 9.08
CA VAL A 172 -25.28 9.38 8.78
C VAL A 172 -26.78 9.56 8.99
N GLU A 173 -27.60 8.60 8.54
CA GLU A 173 -29.05 8.62 8.74
C GLU A 173 -29.43 8.61 10.23
N GLN A 174 -28.74 7.79 11.04
CA GLN A 174 -28.90 7.78 12.50
C GLN A 174 -28.55 9.14 13.12
N CYS A 175 -27.40 9.70 12.76
CA CYS A 175 -26.98 11.03 13.24
C CYS A 175 -28.01 12.12 12.93
N ARG A 176 -28.65 12.08 11.75
CA ARG A 176 -29.69 13.05 11.36
C ARG A 176 -30.97 12.87 12.17
N ALA A 177 -31.40 11.63 12.40
CA ALA A 177 -32.56 11.34 13.22
C ALA A 177 -32.37 11.80 14.68
N GLU A 178 -31.16 11.63 15.23
CA GLU A 178 -30.79 12.07 16.59
C GLU A 178 -30.71 13.60 16.75
N GLN A 179 -30.49 14.35 15.67
CA GLN A 179 -30.39 15.83 15.69
C GLN A 179 -31.71 16.54 15.36
N GLY A 180 -32.67 15.83 14.75
CA GLY A 180 -33.97 16.37 14.34
C GLY A 180 -35.14 16.07 15.28
N GLY A 181 -34.89 15.37 16.40
CA GLY A 181 -35.85 15.10 17.48
C GLY A 181 -35.45 15.80 18.78
#